data_AF-A0A165WC92-F1
#
_entry.id   AF-A0A165WC92-F1
#
_cell.length_a   1.000
_cell.length_b   1.000
_cell.length_c   1.000
_cell.angle_alpha   90.00
_cell.angle_beta   90.00
_cell.angle_gamma   90.00
#
_symmetry.space_group_name_H-M   'P 1'
#
loop_
_entity.id
_entity.type
_entity.pdbx_description
1 polymer ?
#
loop_
_entity_poly.entity_id
_entity_poly.type
_entity_poly.pdbx_seq_one_letter_code
_entity_poly.pdbx_strand_id
1 'polypeptide(L)' 'DNGKPFLKALDVLHNEYKVPVHHIRISGYNSRAQGLVERSHLDLRHVLVKMADGDELKWHRHLYHALWADRVTVRR' A
#
# COMPACT_ATOMS: atom_id res chain seq x y z
N ASP A 1 5.76 -6.14 -6.09
CA ASP A 1 5.19 -6.85 -7.26
C ASP A 1 5.86 -6.36 -8.55
N ASN A 2 5.80 -7.17 -9.61
CA ASN A 2 6.34 -6.90 -10.94
C ASN A 2 5.26 -6.42 -11.93
N GLY A 3 4.17 -5.83 -11.41
CA GLY A 3 3.10 -5.30 -12.25
C GLY A 3 3.63 -4.27 -13.25
N LYS A 4 3.21 -4.39 -14.52
CA LYS A 4 3.60 -3.47 -15.61
C LYS A 4 3.42 -1.98 -15.26
N PRO A 5 2.37 -1.54 -14.54
CA PRO A 5 2.22 -0.13 -14.17
C PRO A 5 3.35 0.37 -13.26
N PHE A 6 3.83 -0.46 -12.33
CA PHE A 6 4.89 -0.08 -11.40
C PHE A 6 6.25 0.03 -12.09
N LEU A 7 6.55 -0.91 -13.00
CA LEU A 7 7.79 -0.87 -13.79
C LEU A 7 7.88 0.42 -14.61
N LYS A 8 6.81 0.75 -15.34
CA LYS A 8 6.76 1.96 -16.15
C LYS A 8 6.88 3.24 -15.31
N ALA A 9 6.24 3.29 -14.14
CA ALA A 9 6.33 4.44 -13.25
C ALA A 9 7.75 4.61 -12.68
N LEU A 10 8.42 3.50 -12.32
CA LEU A 10 9.81 3.53 -11.85
C LEU A 10 10.77 3.99 -12.95
N ASP A 11 10.56 3.54 -14.19
CA ASP A 11 11.35 4.00 -15.34
C ASP A 11 11.22 5.52 -15.54
N VAL A 12 10.00 6.07 -15.42
CA VAL A 12 9.77 7.52 -15.51
C VAL A 12 10.48 8.27 -14.37
N LEU A 13 10.33 7.81 -13.12
CA LEU A 13 10.97 8.44 -11.96
C LEU A 13 12.50 8.44 -12.06
N HIS A 14 13.07 7.35 -12.56
CA HIS A 14 14.51 7.23 -12.74
C HIS A 14 15.01 8.09 -13.91
N ASN A 15 14.35 8.01 -15.07
CA ASN A 15 14.83 8.63 -16.29
C ASN A 15 14.52 10.12 -16.38
N GLU A 16 13.31 10.54 -16.02
CA GLU A 16 12.87 11.94 -16.13
C GLU A 16 13.22 12.74 -14.88
N TYR A 17 12.90 12.21 -13.70
CA TYR A 17 13.03 12.93 -12.43
C TYR A 17 14.36 12.67 -11.72
N LYS A 18 15.23 11.81 -12.26
CA LYS A 18 16.55 11.45 -11.71
C LYS A 18 16.51 11.00 -10.24
N VAL A 19 15.38 10.43 -9.82
CA VAL A 19 15.27 9.85 -8.48
C VAL A 19 16.08 8.55 -8.45
N PRO A 20 16.99 8.35 -7.48
CA PRO A 20 17.80 7.14 -7.40
C PRO A 20 16.98 5.97 -6.83
N VAL A 21 15.99 5.51 -7.61
CA VAL A 21 15.15 4.36 -7.28
C VAL A 21 15.59 3.16 -8.12
N HIS A 22 15.84 2.03 -7.45
CA HIS A 22 16.16 0.77 -8.11
C HIS A 22 15.00 -0.21 -7.92
N HIS A 23 14.43 -0.70 -9.02
CA HIS A 23 13.43 -1.76 -8.96
C HIS A 23 14.08 -3.06 -8.48
N ILE A 24 13.64 -3.56 -7.32
CA ILE A 24 14.03 -4.89 -6.85
C ILE A 24 13.05 -5.90 -7.45
N ARG A 25 13.55 -6.72 -8.38
CA ARG A 25 12.74 -7.77 -9.00
C ARG A 25 12.50 -8.91 -8.01
N ILE A 26 11.26 -9.03 -7.56
CA ILE A 26 10.81 -10.13 -6.70
C ILE A 26 10.46 -11.34 -7.60
N SER A 27 10.64 -12.57 -7.15
CA SER A 27 10.15 -13.75 -7.90
C SER A 27 8.62 -13.72 -8.02
N GLY A 28 8.09 -14.18 -9.16
CA GLY A 28 6.65 -14.32 -9.33
C GLY A 28 6.07 -15.29 -8.30
N TYR A 29 4.87 -14.97 -7.77
CA TYR A 29 4.14 -15.79 -6.79
C TYR A 29 4.83 -16.02 -5.43
N ASN A 30 5.71 -15.11 -4.99
CA ASN A 30 6.25 -15.16 -3.63
C ASN A 30 5.44 -14.29 -2.65
N SER A 31 4.29 -14.81 -2.19
CA SER A 31 3.45 -14.15 -1.18
C SER A 31 4.19 -13.86 0.13
N ARG A 32 5.27 -14.59 0.45
CA ARG A 32 6.10 -14.31 1.63
C ARG A 32 6.93 -13.03 1.50
N ALA A 33 7.31 -12.63 0.28
CA ALA A 33 8.03 -11.38 0.05
C ALA A 33 7.13 -10.13 0.23
N GLN A 34 5.81 -10.28 0.07
CA GLN A 34 4.83 -9.21 0.21
C GLN A 34 3.97 -9.30 1.48
N GLY A 35 4.12 -10.36 2.28
CA GLY A 35 3.26 -10.65 3.43
C GLY A 35 3.20 -9.56 4.50
N LEU A 36 4.27 -8.78 4.70
CA LEU A 36 4.25 -7.63 5.63
C LEU A 36 3.31 -6.53 5.13
N VAL A 37 3.41 -6.20 3.84
CA VAL A 37 2.59 -5.18 3.19
C VAL A 37 1.13 -5.67 3.09
N GLU A 38 0.93 -6.92 2.69
CA GLU A 38 -0.40 -7.54 2.58
C GLU A 38 -1.15 -7.54 3.93
N ARG A 39 -0.48 -7.89 5.02
CA ARG A 39 -1.10 -7.88 6.36
C ARG A 39 -1.45 -6.45 6.79
N SER A 40 -0.56 -5.48 6.57
CA SER A 40 -0.86 -4.08 6.88
C SER A 40 -2.02 -3.52 6.06
N HIS A 41 -2.14 -3.90 4.80
CA HIS A 41 -3.25 -3.49 3.94
C HIS A 41 -4.57 -4.14 4.36
N LEU A 42 -4.54 -5.39 4.84
CA LEU A 42 -5.73 -6.06 5.36
C LEU A 42 -6.29 -5.34 6.60
N ASP A 43 -5.40 -5.00 7.55
CA ASP A 43 -5.80 -4.28 8.76
C ASP A 43 -6.36 -2.89 8.43
N LEU A 44 -5.72 -2.16 7.50
CA LEU A 44 -6.22 -0.88 7.03
C LEU A 44 -7.60 -1.00 6.38
N ARG A 45 -7.82 -2.01 5.54
CA ARG A 45 -9.13 -2.25 4.92
C ARG A 45 -10.22 -2.48 5.97
N HIS A 46 -9.97 -3.32 6.97
CA HIS A 46 -10.94 -3.58 8.03
C HIS A 46 -11.28 -2.31 8.83
N VAL A 47 -10.28 -1.49 9.14
CA VAL A 47 -10.49 -0.21 9.83
C VAL A 47 -11.35 0.73 8.97
N LEU A 48 -11.07 0.83 7.67
CA LEU A 48 -11.81 1.70 6.76
C LEU A 48 -13.28 1.30 6.64
N VAL A 49 -13.58 0.01 6.47
CA VAL A 49 -14.96 -0.48 6.41
C VAL A 49 -15.67 -0.25 7.74
N LYS A 50 -14.98 -0.45 8.86
CA LYS A 50 -15.54 -0.18 10.19
C LYS A 50 -15.83 1.30 10.42
N MET A 51 -14.95 2.20 9.96
CA MET A 51 -15.17 3.65 10.05
C MET A 51 -16.29 4.14 9.12
N ALA A 52 -16.55 3.42 8.04
CA ALA A 52 -17.64 3.70 7.11
C ALA A 52 -18.98 3.03 7.51
N ASP A 53 -19.11 2.58 8.76
CA ASP A 53 -20.28 1.86 9.28
C ASP A 53 -20.68 0.63 8.45
N GLY A 54 -19.70 -0.04 7.85
CA GLY A 54 -19.91 -1.20 6.98
C GLY A 54 -20.20 -0.86 5.52
N ASP A 55 -20.41 0.41 5.17
CA ASP A 55 -20.60 0.85 3.78
C ASP A 55 -19.25 1.02 3.09
N GLU A 56 -18.81 -0.03 2.39
CA GLU A 56 -17.53 -0.02 1.69
C GLU A 56 -17.41 1.20 0.75
N LEU A 57 -18.47 1.68 0.11
CA LEU A 57 -18.39 2.78 -0.87
C LEU A 57 -17.95 4.13 -0.25
N LYS A 58 -18.10 4.28 1.07
CA LYS A 58 -17.73 5.50 1.80
C LYS A 58 -16.31 5.49 2.36
N TRP A 59 -15.53 4.43 2.14
CA TRP A 59 -14.17 4.25 2.68
C TRP A 59 -13.26 5.48 2.46
N HIS A 60 -13.37 6.11 1.28
CA HIS A 60 -12.54 7.23 0.86
C HIS A 60 -12.64 8.45 1.80
N ARG A 61 -13.78 8.64 2.46
CA ARG A 61 -14.01 9.74 3.42
C ARG A 61 -13.23 9.55 4.71
N HIS A 62 -12.92 8.30 5.06
CA HIS A 62 -12.27 7.92 6.31
C HIS A 62 -10.79 7.58 6.14
N LEU A 63 -10.28 7.59 4.89
CA LEU A 63 -8.89 7.23 4.57
C LEU A 63 -7.88 8.00 5.40
N TYR A 64 -8.04 9.32 5.48
CA TYR A 64 -7.12 10.17 6.23
C TYR A 64 -7.06 9.78 7.72
N HIS A 65 -8.22 9.56 8.34
CA HIS A 65 -8.31 9.19 9.75
C HIS A 65 -7.72 7.81 10.02
N ALA A 66 -7.98 6.83 9.13
CA ALA A 66 -7.43 5.49 9.26
C ALA A 66 -5.90 5.47 9.14
N LEU A 67 -5.34 6.20 8.17
CA LEU A 67 -3.88 6.30 7.99
C LEU A 67 -3.21 7.01 9.17
N TRP A 68 -3.83 8.07 9.69
CA TRP A 68 -3.33 8.74 10.88
C TRP A 68 -3.34 7.79 12.08
N ALA A 69 -4.45 7.08 12.31
CA ALA A 69 -4.59 6.12 13.40
C ALA A 69 -3.56 4.99 13.30
N ASP A 70 -3.33 4.43 12.11
CA ASP A 70 -2.33 3.39 11.87
C ASP A 70 -0.91 3.87 12.21
N ARG A 71 -0.60 5.13 11.91
CA ARG A 71 0.72 5.72 12.16
C ARG A 71 0.98 6.05 13.62
N VAL A 72 -0.04 6.47 14.38
CA VAL A 72 0.10 6.86 15.79
C VAL A 72 -0.12 5.69 16.77
N THR A 73 -0.74 4.61 16.31
CA THR A 73 -0.96 3.42 17.14
C THR A 73 0.34 2.65 17.30
N VAL A 74 0.85 2.59 18.54
CA VAL A 74 2.03 1.79 18.87
C VAL A 74 1.68 0.31 18.73
N ARG A 75 2.33 -0.37 17.78
CA ARG A 75 2.24 -1.83 17.62
C ARG A 75 3.11 -2.49 18.69
N ARG A 76 2.52 -3.34 19.53
CA ARG A 76 3.23 -4.15 20.54
C ARG A 76 3.65 -5.49 19.96
#